data_AF-A0A7G1IAP5-F1
#
_entry.id   AF-A0A7G1IAP5-F1
#
_cell.length_a   1.000
_cell.length_b   1.000
_cell.length_c   1.000
_cell.angle_alpha   90.00
_cell.angle_beta   90.00
_cell.angle_gamma   90.00
#
_symmetry.space_group_name_H-M   'P 1'
#
loop_
_entity.id
_entity.type
_entity.pdbx_description
1 polymer ?
#
loop_
_entity_poly.entity_id
_entity_poly.type
_entity_poly.pdbx_seq_one_letter_code
_entity_poly.pdbx_strand_id
1 'polypeptide(L)' 'MPTLVVEGRNDKLLPAGWAAQLAEQVKDGRAVVIDDAGHCPQIEQSSAVNELLLDFFSRQKT' A
#
# COMPACT_ATOMS: atom_id res chain seq x y z
N MET A 1 -1.60 -15.95 1.22
CA MET A 1 -1.56 -15.31 -0.10
C MET A 1 -0.88 -13.98 0.11
N PRO A 2 0.22 -13.70 -0.62
CA PRO A 2 0.91 -12.42 -0.56
C PRO A 2 -0.07 -11.27 -0.80
N THR A 3 -0.07 -10.24 0.04
CA THR A 3 -0.97 -9.09 -0.09
C THR A 3 -0.24 -7.81 0.29
N LEU A 4 -0.35 -6.78 -0.55
CA LEU A 4 0.16 -5.44 -0.29
C LEU A 4 -1.01 -4.48 -0.16
N VAL A 5 -1.09 -3.76 0.95
CA VAL A 5 -2.03 -2.67 1.20
C VAL A 5 -1.26 -1.35 1.14
N VAL A 6 -1.76 -0.39 0.37
CA VAL A 6 -1.12 0.93 0.18
C VAL A 6 -2.04 2.02 0.70
N GLU A 7 -1.54 2.81 1.64
CA GLU A 7 -2.23 3.96 2.24
C GLU A 7 -1.54 5.26 1.80
N GLY A 8 -2.31 6.32 1.56
CA GLY A 8 -1.76 7.67 1.50
C GLY A 8 -1.80 8.33 2.88
N ARG A 9 -0.68 8.93 3.30
CA ARG A 9 -0.51 9.58 4.61
C ARG A 9 -1.53 10.66 4.90
N ASN A 10 -1.99 11.35 3.85
CA ASN A 10 -2.91 12.47 3.92
C ASN A 10 -4.34 12.07 3.52
N ASP A 11 -4.66 10.76 3.54
CA ASP A 11 -6.02 10.28 3.33
C ASP A 11 -6.97 10.92 4.37
N LYS A 12 -8.07 11.48 3.88
CA LYS A 12 -9.10 12.15 4.69
C LYS A 12 -10.36 11.30 4.87
N LEU A 13 -10.45 10.18 4.16
CA LEU A 13 -11.61 9.29 4.19
C LEU A 13 -11.42 8.15 5.18
N LEU A 14 -10.19 7.70 5.36
CA LEU A 14 -9.85 6.61 6.28
C LEU A 14 -8.90 7.10 7.39
N PRO A 15 -9.00 6.55 8.62
CA PRO A 15 -8.12 6.92 9.71
C PRO A 15 -6.69 6.43 9.45
N ALA A 16 -5.68 7.22 9.82
CA ALA A 16 -4.28 6.85 9.66
C ALA A 16 -3.96 5.48 10.30
N GLY A 17 -3.18 4.66 9.58
CA GLY A 17 -2.78 3.32 10.02
C GLY A 17 -3.79 2.21 9.70
N TRP A 18 -4.89 2.52 9.00
CA TRP A 18 -5.85 1.51 8.56
C TRP A 18 -5.21 0.41 7.70
N ALA A 19 -4.21 0.74 6.88
CA ALA A 19 -3.55 -0.25 6.02
C ALA A 19 -2.75 -1.26 6.85
N ALA A 20 -2.07 -0.79 7.90
CA ALA A 20 -1.34 -1.67 8.82
C ALA A 20 -2.30 -2.64 9.52
N GLN A 21 -3.43 -2.14 10.04
CA GLN A 21 -4.45 -2.95 10.69
C GLN A 21 -5.05 -4.02 9.76
N LEU A 22 -5.26 -3.71 8.48
CA LEU A 22 -5.74 -4.70 7.50
C LEU A 22 -4.66 -5.72 7.14
N ALA A 23 -3.41 -5.28 6.96
CA ALA A 23 -2.31 -6.18 6.64
C ALA A 23 -2.08 -7.24 7.74
N GLU A 24 -2.26 -6.87 9.01
CA GLU A 24 -2.17 -7.81 10.16
C GLU A 24 -3.20 -8.95 10.11
N GLN A 25 -4.34 -8.75 9.44
CA GLN A 25 -5.37 -9.78 9.30
C GLN A 25 -5.06 -10.79 8.19
N VAL A 26 -4.01 -10.57 7.40
CA VAL A 26 -3.59 -11.45 6.30
C VAL A 26 -2.25 -12.09 6.64
N LYS A 27 -2.17 -13.42 6.61
CA LYS A 27 -0.95 -14.20 6.98
C LYS A 27 0.34 -13.70 6.30
N ASP A 28 0.25 -13.26 5.05
CA ASP A 28 1.38 -12.73 4.26
C ASP A 28 1.10 -11.27 3.83
N GLY A 29 0.46 -10.50 4.72
CA GLY A 29 0.08 -9.11 4.51
C GLY A 29 1.23 -8.13 4.79
N ARG A 30 1.35 -7.11 3.95
CA ARG A 30 2.25 -5.98 4.11
C ARG A 30 1.50 -4.68 3.91
N ALA A 31 1.81 -3.67 4.71
CA ALA A 31 1.31 -2.31 4.52
C ALA A 31 2.46 -1.36 4.17
N VAL A 32 2.19 -0.40 3.30
CA VAL A 32 3.09 0.72 3.00
C VAL A 32 2.28 2.00 3.00
N VAL A 33 2.85 3.07 3.56
CA VAL A 33 2.25 4.39 3.52
C VAL A 33 3.05 5.31 2.60
N ILE A 34 2.36 6.05 1.75
CA ILE A 34 2.91 7.04 0.83
C ILE A 34 2.74 8.43 1.44
N ASP A 35 3.83 9.10 1.79
CA ASP A 35 3.78 10.35 2.54
C ASP A 35 3.14 11.52 1.77
N ASP A 36 3.43 11.68 0.47
CA ASP A 36 2.91 12.79 -0.34
C ASP A 36 1.63 12.42 -1.12
N ALA A 37 0.72 11.64 -0.52
CA ALA A 37 -0.54 11.21 -1.15
C ALA A 37 -1.74 11.23 -0.19
N GLY A 38 -2.92 11.53 -0.74
CA GLY A 38 -4.23 11.38 -0.11
C GLY A 38 -4.88 10.01 -0.33
N HIS A 39 -6.18 10.00 -0.56
CA HIS A 39 -6.97 8.76 -0.66
C HIS A 39 -6.62 7.89 -1.87
N CYS A 40 -6.10 8.49 -2.94
CA CYS A 40 -5.80 7.78 -4.19
C CYS A 40 -4.30 7.82 -4.49
N PRO A 41 -3.44 7.15 -3.69
CA PRO A 41 -1.99 7.18 -3.88
C PRO A 41 -1.57 6.69 -5.27
N GLN A 42 -2.32 5.77 -5.89
CA GLN A 42 -2.08 5.29 -7.26
C GLN A 42 -2.27 6.36 -8.35
N ILE A 43 -3.06 7.40 -8.08
CA ILE A 43 -3.25 8.54 -8.98
C ILE A 43 -2.26 9.66 -8.62
N GLU A 44 -2.18 10.00 -7.34
CA GLU A 44 -1.42 11.16 -6.83
C GLU A 44 0.10 10.94 -6.87
N GLN A 45 0.55 9.70 -6.61
CA GLN A 45 1.96 9.30 -6.55
C GLN A 45 2.19 8.02 -7.38
N SER A 46 1.72 8.05 -8.63
CA SER A 46 1.70 6.88 -9.52
C SER A 46 3.07 6.21 -9.71
N SER A 47 4.15 6.98 -9.79
CA SER A 47 5.51 6.42 -9.95
C SER A 47 5.91 5.59 -8.73
N ALA A 48 5.74 6.12 -7.52
CA ALA A 48 6.05 5.41 -6.28
C ALA A 48 5.19 4.15 -6.11
N VAL A 49 3.89 4.24 -6.43
CA VAL A 49 3.01 3.08 -6.36
C VAL A 49 3.38 2.02 -7.41
N ASN A 50 3.71 2.41 -8.64
CA ASN A 50 4.13 1.48 -9.68
C ASN A 50 5.43 0.76 -9.30
N GLU A 51 6.41 1.46 -8.74
CA GLU A 51 7.65 0.85 -8.24
C GLU A 51 7.37 -0.18 -7.12
N LEU A 52 6.48 0.16 -6.18
CA LEU A 52 6.06 -0.77 -5.12
C LEU A 52 5.37 -2.01 -5.66
N LEU A 53 4.50 -1.86 -6.67
CA LEU A 53 3.82 -2.99 -7.30
C LEU A 53 4.81 -3.89 -8.06
N LEU A 54 5.75 -3.31 -8.80
CA LEU A 54 6.78 -4.07 -9.52
C LEU A 54 7.71 -4.82 -8.55
N ASP A 55 8.17 -4.19 -7.47
CA ASP A 55 8.92 -4.88 -6.41
C ASP A 55 8.09 -6.04 -5.83
N PHE A 56 6.85 -5.77 -5.46
CA PHE A 56 5.95 -6.78 -4.88
C PHE A 56 5.79 -8.00 -5.81
N PHE A 57 5.49 -7.78 -7.09
CA PHE A 57 5.30 -8.86 -8.06
C PHE A 57 6.60 -9.61 -8.37
N SER A 58 7.74 -8.92 -8.40
CA SER A 58 9.04 -9.57 -8.66
C SER A 58 9.40 -10.63 -7.61
N ARG A 59 8.91 -10.46 -6.37
CA ARG A 59 9.11 -11.39 -5.25
C ARG A 59 8.12 -12.55 -5.23
N GLN A 60 7.05 -12.49 -6.02
CA GLN A 60 6.03 -13.55 -6.10
C GLN A 60 6.25 -14.52 -7.27
N LYS A 61 7.44 -14.52 -7.87
CA LYS A 61 7.79 -15.50 -8.90
C LYS A 61 7.71 -16.90 -8.28
N THR A 62 6.78 -17.70 -8.80
CA THR A 62 6.61 -19.15 -8.59
C THR A 62 7.89 -19.92 -8.83
#